data_AF-T1BQF7-F1
#
_entry.id   AF-T1BQF7-F1
#
_cell.length_a   1.000
_cell.length_b   1.000
_cell.length_c   1.000
_cell.angle_alpha   90.00
_cell.angle_beta   90.00
_cell.angle_gamma   90.00
#
_symmetry.space_group_name_H-M   'P 1'
#
loop_
_entity.id
_entity.type
_entity.pdbx_description
1 polymer ?
#
loop_
_entity_poly.entity_id
_entity_poly.type
_entity_poly.pdbx_seq_one_letter_code
_entity_poly.pdbx_strand_id
1 'polypeptide(L)'
;MEKRMNEIDPMALFRLSVLGPLISRPKLDRGEQRALLRELAAKEYDIPGSRRRHIAEKTLEEWLLKYRRQGLEGLTPQGRCDQGISKLSAAVQERLL
;
A
#
# COMPACT_ATOMS: atom_id res chain seq x y z
N MET A 1 -34.25 -1.51 5.88
CA MET A 1 -33.02 -2.34 5.91
C MET A 1 -31.99 -1.60 5.08
N GLU A 2 -31.35 -0.61 5.69
CA GLU A 2 -30.45 0.32 5.02
C GLU A 2 -29.10 -0.40 4.84
N LYS A 3 -28.81 -0.79 3.59
CA LYS A 3 -27.52 -1.40 3.24
C LYS A 3 -26.49 -0.27 3.35
N ARG A 4 -25.87 -0.10 4.52
CA ARG A 4 -24.77 0.86 4.71
C ARG A 4 -23.78 0.64 3.58
N MET A 5 -23.55 1.68 2.79
CA MET A 5 -22.48 1.75 1.81
C MET A 5 -21.23 1.22 2.52
N ASN A 6 -20.66 0.10 2.06
CA ASN A 6 -19.38 -0.36 2.59
C ASN A 6 -18.40 0.79 2.41
N GLU A 7 -18.07 1.48 3.50
CA GLU A 7 -17.13 2.60 3.48
C GLU A 7 -15.78 2.00 3.12
N ILE A 8 -15.39 2.16 1.85
CA ILE A 8 -14.15 1.58 1.35
C ILE A 8 -13.01 2.31 2.05
N ASP A 9 -12.13 1.55 2.69
CA ASP A 9 -10.98 2.10 3.40
C ASP A 9 -10.18 3.03 2.46
N PRO A 10 -9.90 4.29 2.86
CA PRO A 10 -9.18 5.25 2.03
C PRO A 10 -7.79 4.76 1.58
N MET A 11 -7.12 3.95 2.40
CA MET A 11 -5.85 3.33 2.04
C MET A 11 -6.04 2.21 1.01
N ALA A 12 -7.15 1.46 1.05
CA ALA A 12 -7.47 0.50 0.01
C ALA A 12 -7.68 1.19 -1.34
N LEU A 13 -8.41 2.31 -1.35
CA LEU A 13 -8.62 3.15 -2.54
C LEU A 13 -7.30 3.73 -3.06
N PHE A 14 -6.45 4.25 -2.17
CA PHE A 14 -5.12 4.73 -2.53
C PHE A 14 -4.27 3.63 -3.17
N ARG A 15 -4.20 2.45 -2.55
CA ARG A 15 -3.43 1.32 -3.11
C ARG A 15 -3.97 0.88 -4.47
N LEU A 16 -5.29 0.89 -4.63
CA LEU A 16 -5.95 0.55 -5.90
C LEU A 16 -5.58 1.57 -6.98
N SER A 17 -5.60 2.88 -6.67
CA SER A 17 -5.25 3.93 -7.63
C SER A 17 -3.79 3.82 -8.09
N VAL A 18 -2.87 3.51 -7.16
CA VAL A 18 -1.45 3.26 -7.48
C VAL A 18 -1.29 2.04 -8.39
N LEU A 19 -2.01 0.95 -8.11
CA LEU A 19 -1.94 -0.27 -8.91
C LEU A 19 -2.65 -0.16 -10.27
N GLY A 20 -3.48 0.86 -10.50
CA GLY A 20 -4.30 1.05 -11.70
C GLY A 20 -3.66 0.62 -13.02
N PRO A 21 -2.43 1.04 -13.35
CA PRO A 21 -1.73 0.64 -14.57
C PRO A 21 -1.43 -0.86 -14.70
N LEU A 22 -1.26 -1.57 -13.59
CA LEU A 22 -0.99 -3.01 -13.54
C LEU A 22 -2.27 -3.86 -13.65
N ILE A 23 -3.38 -3.37 -13.10
CA ILE A 23 -4.66 -4.10 -13.04
C ILE A 23 -5.59 -3.83 -14.22
N SER A 24 -5.48 -2.67 -14.86
CA SER A 24 -6.25 -2.34 -16.07
C SER A 24 -5.79 -3.09 -17.32
N ARG A 25 -4.62 -3.75 -17.28
CA ARG A 25 -4.03 -4.46 -18.42
C ARG A 25 -4.29 -5.97 -18.30
N PRO A 26 -5.13 -6.57 -19.16
CA PRO A 26 -5.50 -7.98 -19.06
C PRO A 26 -4.36 -8.95 -19.44
N LYS A 27 -3.39 -8.49 -20.22
CA LYS A 27 -2.16 -9.23 -20.55
C LYS A 27 -0.98 -8.28 -20.43
N LEU A 28 0.05 -8.72 -19.73
CA LEU A 28 1.36 -8.07 -19.66
C LEU A 28 2.35 -9.05 -20.24
N ASP A 29 3.17 -8.59 -21.17
CA ASP A 29 4.22 -9.41 -21.76
C ASP A 29 5.36 -9.66 -20.76
N ARG A 30 6.25 -10.61 -21.10
CA ARG A 30 7.39 -10.96 -20.25
C ARG A 30 8.24 -9.71 -19.98
N GLY A 31 8.33 -9.31 -18.70
CA GLY A 31 9.13 -8.18 -18.25
C GLY A 31 8.39 -6.85 -18.15
N GLU A 32 7.24 -6.68 -18.82
CA GLU A 32 6.45 -5.44 -18.76
C GLU A 32 5.93 -5.17 -17.35
N GLN A 33 5.48 -6.21 -16.64
CA GLN A 33 5.03 -6.06 -15.26
C GLN A 33 6.14 -5.47 -14.38
N ARG A 34 7.38 -5.93 -14.56
CA ARG A 34 8.53 -5.45 -13.79
C ARG A 34 8.93 -4.03 -14.19
N ALA A 35 8.85 -3.69 -15.49
CA ALA A 35 9.07 -2.33 -15.95
C ALA A 35 8.04 -1.36 -15.34
N LEU A 36 6.76 -1.72 -15.36
CA LEU A 36 5.69 -0.92 -14.74
C LEU A 36 5.86 -0.80 -13.23
N LEU A 37 6.26 -1.87 -12.52
CA LEU A 37 6.54 -1.81 -11.09
C LEU A 37 7.68 -0.82 -10.79
N ARG A 38 8.74 -0.83 -11.59
CA ARG A 38 9.85 0.13 -11.47
C ARG A 38 9.40 1.57 -11.74
N GLU A 39 8.62 1.79 -12.79
CA GLU A 39 8.05 3.10 -13.11
C GLU A 39 7.15 3.62 -11.99
N LEU A 40 6.32 2.74 -11.41
CA LEU A 40 5.46 3.09 -10.29
C LEU A 40 6.27 3.38 -9.02
N ALA A 41 7.34 2.64 -8.77
CA ALA A 41 8.20 2.86 -7.60
C ALA A 41 9.02 4.16 -7.68
N ALA A 42 9.30 4.64 -8.90
CA ALA A 42 10.01 5.90 -9.14
C ALA A 42 9.11 7.14 -9.00
N LYS A 43 7.78 6.99 -8.90
CA LYS A 43 6.85 8.10 -8.73
C LYS A 43 6.74 8.55 -7.27
N GLU A 44 6.49 9.84 -7.09
CA GLU A 44 6.07 10.39 -5.81
C GLU A 44 4.55 10.26 -5.63
N TYR A 45 4.13 9.90 -4.42
CA TYR A 45 2.75 9.79 -4.01
C TYR A 45 2.51 10.55 -2.71
N ASP A 46 1.31 11.10 -2.58
CA ASP A 46 0.79 11.55 -1.28
C ASP A 46 0.22 10.33 -0.54
N ILE A 47 1.09 9.68 0.25
CA ILE A 47 0.75 8.43 0.94
C ILE A 47 -0.04 8.77 2.21
N PRO A 48 -1.32 8.35 2.34
CA PRO A 48 -2.14 8.73 3.49
C PRO A 48 -1.51 8.29 4.82
N GLY A 49 -1.39 9.22 5.77
CA GLY A 49 -0.82 8.93 7.10
C GLY A 49 0.68 8.62 7.12
N SER A 50 1.42 8.95 6.05
CA SER A 50 2.87 8.77 6.00
C SER A 50 3.60 10.02 5.53
N ARG A 51 4.83 10.23 6.02
CA ARG A 51 5.75 11.24 5.46
C ARG A 51 6.55 10.70 4.25
N ARG A 52 6.40 9.41 3.94
CA ARG A 52 7.08 8.80 2.79
C ARG A 52 6.38 9.23 1.50
N ARG A 53 7.18 9.43 0.46
CA ARG A 53 6.67 9.80 -0.88
C ARG A 53 6.86 8.71 -1.93
N HIS A 54 7.69 7.72 -1.67
CA HIS A 54 7.95 6.62 -2.60
C HIS A 54 7.50 5.29 -2.02
N ILE A 55 7.12 4.36 -2.89
CA ILE A 55 6.71 3.00 -2.55
C ILE A 55 7.70 2.05 -3.22
N ALA A 56 8.28 1.13 -2.46
CA ALA A 56 9.25 0.17 -3.00
C ALA A 56 8.57 -0.80 -3.99
N GLU A 57 9.30 -1.23 -5.03
CA GLU A 57 8.81 -2.22 -6.02
C GLU A 57 8.22 -3.47 -5.33
N LYS A 58 8.91 -4.00 -4.31
CA LYS A 58 8.45 -5.15 -3.53
C LYS A 58 7.10 -4.93 -2.84
N THR A 59 6.84 -3.72 -2.33
CA THR A 59 5.57 -3.39 -1.70
C THR A 59 4.43 -3.36 -2.73
N LEU A 60 4.69 -2.85 -3.92
CA LEU A 60 3.73 -2.88 -5.03
C LEU A 60 3.44 -4.31 -5.48
N GLU A 61 4.45 -5.18 -5.55
CA GLU A 61 4.28 -6.61 -5.85
C GLU A 61 3.40 -7.31 -4.81
N GLU A 62 3.63 -7.06 -3.53
CA GLU A 62 2.82 -7.61 -2.44
C GLU A 62 1.36 -7.16 -2.53
N TRP A 63 1.12 -5.87 -2.81
CA TRP A 63 -0.24 -5.36 -3.00
C TRP A 63 -0.92 -5.99 -4.22
N LEU A 64 -0.22 -6.10 -5.34
CA LEU A 64 -0.75 -6.74 -6.56
C LEU A 64 -1.12 -8.21 -6.30
N LEU A 65 -0.29 -8.94 -5.55
CA LEU A 65 -0.56 -10.33 -5.19
C LEU A 65 -1.80 -10.44 -4.29
N LYS A 66 -1.92 -9.57 -3.28
CA LYS A 66 -3.10 -9.54 -2.40
C LYS A 66 -4.36 -9.21 -3.17
N TYR A 67 -4.31 -8.21 -4.05
CA TYR A 67 -5.43 -7.85 -4.91
C TYR A 67 -5.86 -9.00 -5.82
N ARG A 68 -4.91 -9.68 -6.47
CA ARG A 68 -5.22 -10.84 -7.33
C ARG A 68 -5.89 -12.00 -6.56
N ARG A 69 -5.62 -12.13 -5.26
CA ARG A 69 -6.17 -13.20 -4.40
C ARG A 69 -7.50 -12.84 -3.75
N GLN A 70 -7.67 -11.59 -3.31
CA GLN A 70 -8.76 -11.17 -2.41
C GLN A 70 -9.52 -9.94 -2.93
N GLY A 71 -9.19 -9.45 -4.12
CA GLY A 71 -9.75 -8.21 -4.66
C GLY A 71 -9.41 -7.01 -3.78
N LEU A 72 -10.35 -6.07 -3.68
CA LEU A 72 -10.18 -4.84 -2.92
C LEU A 72 -9.95 -5.07 -1.42
N GLU A 73 -10.54 -6.13 -0.84
CA GLU A 73 -10.34 -6.49 0.57
C GLU A 73 -8.87 -6.80 0.90
N GLY A 74 -8.13 -7.38 -0.06
CA GLY A 74 -6.70 -7.63 0.09
C GLY A 74 -5.85 -6.36 0.15
N LEU A 75 -6.39 -5.23 -0.31
CA LEU A 75 -5.74 -3.92 -0.23
C LEU A 75 -6.13 -3.14 1.03
N THR A 76 -7.16 -3.56 1.75
CA THR A 76 -7.49 -2.96 3.04
C THR A 76 -6.33 -3.17 4.03
N PRO A 77 -5.93 -2.16 4.82
CA PRO A 77 -4.99 -2.35 5.90
C PRO A 77 -5.51 -3.40 6.88
N GLN A 78 -4.86 -4.56 6.92
CA GLN A 78 -5.00 -5.47 8.05
C GLN A 78 -4.24 -4.82 9.20
N GLY A 79 -4.92 -4.56 10.32
CA GLY A 79 -4.40 -3.79 11.45
C GLY A 79 -2.93 -4.12 11.73
N ARG A 80 -2.09 -3.08 11.75
CA ARG A 80 -0.66 -3.24 12.03
C ARG A 80 -0.43 -3.40 13.53
N CYS A 81 0.12 -4.53 13.96
CA CYS A 81 0.55 -4.78 15.35
C CYS A 81 1.64 -3.83 15.88
N ASP A 82 2.21 -2.95 15.05
CA ASP A 82 3.31 -2.04 15.41
C ASP A 82 2.91 -0.55 15.42
N GLN A 83 1.62 -0.22 15.47
CA GLN A 83 1.22 1.16 15.76
C GLN A 83 1.65 1.56 17.18
N GLY A 84 2.53 2.57 17.27
CA GLY A 84 2.91 3.22 18.54
C GLY A 84 4.12 2.63 19.26
N ILE A 85 4.69 1.52 18.79
CA ILE A 85 5.87 0.93 19.44
C ILE A 85 7.14 1.57 18.87
N SER A 86 7.67 2.53 19.61
CA SER A 86 9.02 3.03 19.38
C SER A 86 10.02 1.89 19.58
N LYS A 87 10.87 1.65 18.57
CA LYS A 87 11.99 0.69 18.68
C LYS A 87 13.14 1.22 19.57
N LEU A 88 13.02 2.44 20.07
CA LEU A 88 13.98 3.03 21.00
C LEU A 88 13.77 2.40 22.37
N SER A 89 14.85 2.00 23.02
CA SER A 89 14.79 1.60 24.43
C SER A 89 14.25 2.77 25.28
N ALA A 90 13.57 2.45 26.38
CA ALA A 90 13.04 3.45 27.31
C ALA A 90 14.10 4.49 27.71
N ALA A 91 15.34 4.04 27.93
CA ALA A 91 16.49 4.89 28.27
C ALA A 91 16.83 5.96 27.21
N VAL A 92 16.51 5.73 25.93
CA VAL A 92 16.73 6.72 24.86
C VAL A 92 15.55 7.67 24.73
N GLN A 93 14.33 7.23 25.08
CA GLN A 93 13.13 8.07 25.07
C GLN A 93 13.16 9.11 26.20
N GLU A 94 13.61 8.71 27.40
CA GLU A 94 13.70 9.59 28.57
C GLU A 94 14.71 10.74 28.39
N ARG A 95 15.71 10.58 27.52
CA ARG A 95 16.73 11.63 27.26
C ARG A 95 16.28 12.68 26.26
N LEU A 96 15.10 12.52 25.64
CA LEU A 96 14.55 13.41 24.62
C LEU A 96 13.40 14.30 25.16
N LEU A 97 13.05 14.15 26.44
CA LEU A 97 12.12 15.01 27.20
C LEU A 97 12.93 15.96 28.10
#